data_AF-A0A0R1J1H9-F1
#
_entry.id   AF-A0A0R1J1H9-F1
#
_cell.length_a   1.000
_cell.length_b   1.000
_cell.length_c   1.000
_cell.angle_alpha   90.00
_cell.angle_beta   90.00
_cell.angle_gamma   90.00
#
_symmetry.space_group_name_H-M   'P 1'
#
loop_
_entity.id
_entity.type
_entity.pdbx_description
1 polymer ?
#
loop_
_entity_poly.entity_id
_entity_poly.type
_entity_poly.pdbx_seq_one_letter_code
_entity_poly.pdbx_strand_id
1 'polypeptide(L)'
;MDNYDLLNYASTEKLFEGIISEVTDAGVMIELKGRLGTLKIPKRMLISEHEPQVGHEVGFLMSYPEVLSETPNADYVKAIDDYKKHQAEIKQRTKERKEE
;
A
#
# COMPACT_ATOMS: atom_id res chain seq x y z
N MET A 1 -24.99 -4.35 9.31
CA MET A 1 -24.04 -4.01 10.38
C MET A 1 -22.84 -3.48 9.64
N ASP A 2 -22.60 -2.17 9.73
CA ASP A 2 -21.50 -1.56 9.01
C ASP A 2 -20.20 -1.96 9.71
N ASN A 3 -19.15 -2.29 8.94
CA ASN A 3 -17.85 -2.68 9.51
C ASN A 3 -17.23 -1.60 10.41
N TYR A 4 -17.82 -0.40 10.45
CA TYR A 4 -17.50 0.67 11.37
C TYR A 4 -17.68 0.26 12.84
N ASP A 5 -18.68 -0.60 13.13
CA ASP A 5 -18.96 -1.08 14.49
C ASP A 5 -17.88 -2.06 15.03
N LEU A 6 -16.97 -2.52 14.16
CA LEU A 6 -15.86 -3.41 14.52
C LEU A 6 -14.61 -2.65 15.00
N LEU A 7 -14.59 -1.32 14.84
CA LEU A 7 -13.45 -0.49 15.24
C LEU A 7 -13.60 -0.03 16.70
N ASN A 8 -12.59 -0.28 17.52
CA ASN A 8 -12.59 0.16 18.92
C ASN A 8 -12.23 1.64 19.06
N TYR A 9 -11.49 2.20 18.09
CA TYR A 9 -10.95 3.56 18.09
C TYR A 9 -11.39 4.36 16.86
N ALA A 10 -12.66 4.19 16.47
CA ALA A 10 -13.28 5.00 15.44
C ALA A 10 -13.14 6.51 15.79
N SER A 11 -12.70 7.33 14.82
CA SER A 11 -12.47 8.78 14.96
C SER A 11 -11.18 9.22 15.69
N THR A 12 -10.07 8.48 15.54
CA THR A 12 -8.74 8.89 16.05
C THR A 12 -7.79 9.38 14.96
N GLU A 13 -8.34 10.02 13.91
CA GLU A 13 -7.56 10.47 12.77
C GLU A 13 -6.45 11.44 13.19
N LYS A 14 -5.24 11.19 12.70
CA LYS A 14 -4.10 12.09 12.85
C LYS A 14 -3.68 12.60 11.48
N LEU A 15 -3.06 13.78 11.48
CA LEU A 15 -2.38 14.29 10.30
C LEU A 15 -1.13 13.45 10.05
N PHE A 16 -1.09 12.81 8.90
CA PHE A 16 0.10 12.18 8.36
C PHE A 16 0.65 13.05 7.24
N GLU A 17 1.96 13.22 7.24
CA GLU A 17 2.67 13.93 6.20
C GLU A 17 3.59 12.96 5.45
N GLY A 18 3.78 13.23 4.18
CA GLY A 18 4.71 12.48 3.35
C GLY A 18 5.28 13.31 2.21
N ILE A 19 6.18 12.71 1.46
CA ILE A 19 6.80 13.27 0.27
C ILE A 19 6.56 12.31 -0.88
N ILE A 20 6.14 12.83 -2.03
CA ILE A 20 6.01 12.02 -3.25
C ILE A 20 7.41 11.58 -3.69
N SER A 21 7.69 10.28 -3.63
CA SER A 21 8.98 9.71 -4.03
C SER A 21 8.98 9.22 -5.48
N GLU A 22 7.83 8.81 -6.01
CA GLU A 22 7.68 8.33 -7.38
C GLU A 22 6.33 8.75 -7.97
N VAL A 23 6.33 9.16 -9.24
CA VAL A 23 5.13 9.43 -10.03
C VAL A 23 5.17 8.57 -11.28
N THR A 24 4.14 7.75 -11.47
CA THR A 24 3.90 6.94 -12.68
C THR A 24 2.61 7.40 -13.35
N ASP A 25 2.35 6.95 -14.57
CA ASP A 25 1.13 7.31 -15.31
C ASP A 25 -0.16 6.94 -14.56
N ALA A 26 -0.13 5.85 -13.79
CA ALA A 26 -1.30 5.31 -13.11
C ALA A 26 -1.34 5.60 -11.60
N GLY A 27 -0.21 5.90 -10.97
CA GLY A 27 -0.10 5.97 -9.52
C GLY A 27 1.05 6.81 -9.00
N VAL A 28 0.95 7.17 -7.74
CA VAL A 28 1.98 7.90 -6.99
C VAL A 28 2.41 7.07 -5.79
N MET A 29 3.70 7.17 -5.45
CA MET A 29 4.27 6.63 -4.23
C MET A 29 4.60 7.78 -3.29
N ILE A 30 4.12 7.68 -2.06
CA ILE A 30 4.32 8.66 -1.00
C ILE A 30 5.16 8.00 0.10
N GLU A 31 6.30 8.58 0.43
CA GLU A 31 7.08 8.21 1.60
C GLU A 31 6.59 9.00 2.81
N LEU A 32 6.16 8.30 3.86
CA LEU A 32 5.65 8.93 5.07
C LEU A 32 6.80 9.46 5.93
N LYS A 33 6.68 10.71 6.40
CA LYS A 33 7.64 11.32 7.32
C LYS A 33 7.74 10.49 8.60
N GLY A 34 8.92 10.50 9.23
CA GLY A 34 9.19 9.69 10.41
C GLY A 34 9.45 8.20 10.14
N ARG A 35 9.73 7.83 8.87
CA ARG A 35 10.07 6.46 8.45
C ARG A 35 8.94 5.45 8.72
N LEU A 36 7.70 5.91 8.59
CA LEU A 36 6.51 5.08 8.83
C LEU A 36 6.19 4.14 7.65
N GLY A 37 6.89 4.30 6.52
CA GLY A 37 6.80 3.43 5.36
C GLY A 37 6.38 4.17 4.10
N THR A 38 5.90 3.42 3.13
CA THR A 38 5.44 3.93 1.84
C THR A 38 3.96 3.66 1.62
N LEU A 39 3.28 4.63 1.03
CA LEU A 39 1.88 4.54 0.61
C LEU A 39 1.83 4.67 -0.90
N LYS A 40 1.33 3.64 -1.59
CA LYS A 40 1.14 3.65 -3.04
C LYS A 40 -0.35 3.78 -3.36
N ILE A 41 -0.73 4.85 -4.04
CA ILE A 41 -2.13 5.12 -4.40
C ILE A 41 -2.28 5.46 -5.89
N PRO A 42 -3.44 5.19 -6.50
CA PRO A 42 -3.75 5.68 -7.84
C PRO A 42 -3.70 7.21 -7.89
N LYS A 43 -3.27 7.78 -9.03
CA LYS A 43 -3.19 9.24 -9.22
C LYS A 43 -4.56 9.92 -9.02
N ARG A 44 -5.66 9.20 -9.29
CA ARG A 44 -7.05 9.64 -9.08
C ARG A 44 -7.43 9.89 -7.61
N MET A 45 -6.67 9.36 -6.66
CA MET A 45 -6.90 9.59 -5.22
C MET A 45 -6.13 10.80 -4.69
N LEU A 46 -5.23 11.38 -5.49
CA LEU A 46 -4.49 12.57 -5.10
C LEU A 46 -5.29 13.82 -5.47
N ILE A 47 -5.53 14.67 -4.48
CA ILE A 47 -6.18 15.96 -4.68
C ILE A 47 -5.07 16.99 -4.89
N SER A 48 -4.94 17.50 -6.11
CA SER A 48 -3.97 18.54 -6.44
C SER A 48 -4.50 19.45 -7.56
N GLU A 49 -4.21 20.75 -7.46
CA GLU A 49 -4.53 21.72 -8.53
C GLU A 49 -3.55 21.65 -9.71
N HIS A 50 -2.37 21.08 -9.46
CA HIS A 50 -1.30 20.92 -10.43
C HIS A 50 -0.92 19.44 -10.56
N GLU A 51 -0.13 19.13 -11.59
CA GLU A 51 0.39 17.77 -11.72
C GLU A 51 1.33 17.43 -10.56
N PRO A 52 1.16 16.25 -9.94
CA PRO A 52 2.06 15.81 -8.89
C PRO A 52 3.46 15.56 -9.42
N GLN A 53 4.46 16.03 -8.68
CA GLN A 53 5.87 15.88 -8.98
C GLN A 53 6.59 15.23 -7.79
N VAL A 54 7.72 14.58 -8.08
CA VAL A 54 8.60 14.03 -7.06
C VAL A 54 9.12 15.18 -6.19
N GLY A 55 9.10 14.98 -4.87
CA GLY A 55 9.49 15.98 -3.88
C GLY A 55 8.35 16.84 -3.33
N HIS A 56 7.14 16.78 -3.90
CA HIS A 56 5.99 17.46 -3.32
C HIS A 56 5.61 16.89 -1.96
N GLU A 57 5.38 17.77 -0.99
CA GLU A 57 4.82 17.41 0.30
C GLU A 57 3.32 17.14 0.18
N VAL A 58 2.85 16.11 0.87
CA VAL A 58 1.45 15.73 0.94
C VAL A 58 1.04 15.55 2.39
N GLY A 59 -0.19 15.95 2.70
CA GLY A 59 -0.80 15.77 4.02
C GLY A 59 -2.16 15.10 3.89
N PHE A 60 -2.44 14.13 4.75
CA PHE A 60 -3.74 13.46 4.77
C PHE A 60 -4.09 12.98 6.18
N LEU A 61 -5.38 12.80 6.44
CA LEU A 61 -5.87 12.25 7.70
C LEU A 61 -5.96 10.73 7.59
N MET A 62 -5.42 10.04 8.59
CA MET A 62 -5.49 8.58 8.70
C MET A 62 -5.60 8.19 10.18
N SER A 63 -6.38 7.17 10.50
CA SER A 63 -6.42 6.56 11.84
C SER A 63 -5.41 5.41 11.94
N TYR A 64 -5.13 4.94 13.16
CA TYR A 64 -4.30 3.74 13.31
C TYR A 64 -5.05 2.49 12.84
N PRO A 65 -4.39 1.58 12.10
CA PRO A 65 -5.03 0.35 11.64
C PRO A 65 -5.32 -0.58 12.83
N GLU A 66 -6.54 -1.11 12.90
CA GLU A 66 -6.96 -2.12 13.87
C GLU A 66 -7.07 -3.50 13.23
N VAL A 67 -6.72 -4.54 13.99
CA VAL A 67 -6.92 -5.93 13.57
C VAL A 67 -8.36 -6.33 13.87
N LEU A 68 -9.16 -6.52 12.83
CA LEU A 68 -10.60 -6.79 12.95
C LEU A 68 -10.95 -8.23 13.38
N SER A 69 -10.01 -9.16 13.24
CA SER A 69 -10.23 -10.57 13.59
C SER A 69 -8.96 -11.19 14.16
N GLU A 70 -9.11 -11.99 15.21
CA GLU A 70 -8.01 -12.78 15.80
C GLU A 70 -7.46 -13.82 14.82
N THR A 71 -8.30 -14.31 13.90
CA THR A 71 -7.92 -15.34 12.94
C THR A 71 -7.58 -14.73 11.59
N PRO A 72 -6.43 -15.09 10.97
CA PRO A 72 -6.09 -14.67 9.62
C PRO A 72 -7.13 -15.15 8.60
N ASN A 73 -7.37 -14.34 7.57
CA ASN A 73 -8.24 -14.74 6.48
C ASN A 73 -7.57 -15.83 5.63
N ALA A 74 -8.06 -17.07 5.74
CA ALA A 74 -7.48 -18.25 5.10
C ALA A 74 -7.42 -18.16 3.57
N ASP A 75 -8.42 -17.55 2.93
CA ASP A 75 -8.46 -17.39 1.47
C ASP A 75 -7.35 -16.47 0.99
N TYR A 76 -7.12 -15.37 1.71
CA TYR A 76 -6.02 -14.44 1.41
C TYR A 76 -4.65 -15.06 1.68
N VAL A 77 -4.49 -15.81 2.77
CA VAL A 77 -3.23 -16.52 3.06
C VAL A 77 -2.89 -17.48 1.92
N LYS A 78 -3.87 -18.29 1.49
CA LYS A 78 -3.70 -19.21 0.37
C LYS A 78 -3.34 -18.48 -0.93
N ALA A 79 -4.05 -17.39 -1.26
CA ALA A 79 -3.76 -16.61 -2.45
C ALA A 79 -2.34 -16.02 -2.47
N ILE A 80 -1.85 -15.55 -1.32
CA ILE A 80 -0.48 -15.03 -1.17
C ILE A 80 0.53 -16.16 -1.39
N ASP A 81 0.30 -17.34 -0.83
CA ASP A 81 1.20 -18.49 -0.98
C ASP A 81 1.25 -18.99 -2.42
N ASP A 82 0.11 -19.09 -3.08
CA ASP A 82 0.03 -19.50 -4.49
C ASP A 82 0.73 -18.47 -5.41
N TYR A 83 0.56 -17.18 -5.14
CA TYR A 83 1.31 -16.12 -5.84
C TYR A 83 2.82 -16.24 -5.66
N LYS A 84 3.30 -16.49 -4.43
CA LYS A 84 4.73 -16.68 -4.14
C LYS A 84 5.31 -17.88 -4.88
N LYS A 85 4.60 -19.00 -4.91
CA LYS A 85 5.01 -20.20 -5.67
C LYS A 85 5.17 -19.89 -7.15
N HIS A 86 4.16 -19.25 -7.74
CA HIS A 86 4.19 -18.91 -9.15
C HIS A 86 5.33 -17.94 -9.51
N GLN A 87 5.60 -16.94 -8.67
CA GLN A 87 6.73 -16.03 -8.84
C GLN A 87 8.08 -16.75 -8.75
N ALA A 88 8.22 -17.71 -7.85
CA ALA A 88 9.44 -18.52 -7.73
C ALA A 88 9.67 -19.39 -8.98
N GLU A 89 8.62 -20.02 -9.50
CA GLU A 89 8.68 -20.80 -10.74
C GLU A 89 9.08 -19.95 -11.95
N ILE A 90 8.47 -18.77 -12.14
CA ILE A 90 8.83 -17.83 -13.21
C ILE A 90 10.29 -17.40 -13.09
N LYS A 91 10.74 -17.09 -11.87
CA LYS A 91 12.12 -16.67 -11.61
C LYS A 91 13.12 -17.77 -11.92
N GLN A 92 12.81 -19.02 -11.56
CA GLN A 92 13.64 -20.18 -11.87
C GLN A 92 13.73 -20.41 -13.39
N ARG A 93 12.60 -20.46 -14.10
CA ARG A 93 12.56 -20.59 -15.57
C ARG A 93 13.34 -19.47 -16.28
N THR A 94 13.23 -18.25 -15.76
CA THR A 94 13.95 -17.09 -16.32
C THR A 94 15.46 -17.19 -16.09
N LYS A 95 15.89 -17.81 -14.97
CA LYS A 95 17.29 -18.04 -14.66
C LYS A 95 17.88 -19.15 -15.53
N GLU A 96 17.18 -20.28 -15.66
CA GLU A 96 17.57 -21.39 -16.54
C GLU A 96 17.77 -20.92 -17.99
N ARG A 97 16.84 -20.13 -18.54
CA ARG A 97 16.95 -19.55 -19.90
C ARG A 97 18.09 -18.53 -20.08
N LYS A 98 18.70 -18.03 -18.99
CA LYS A 98 19.86 -17.12 -19.05
C LYS A 98 21.19 -17.85 -18.89
N GLU A 99 21.17 -19.08 -18.38
CA GLU A 99 22.34 -19.92 -18.15
C GLU A 99 22.59 -20.89 -19.33
N GLU A 100 21.58 -21.13 -20.19
CA GLU A 100 21.70 -21.69 -21.55
C GLU A 100 22.15 -20.65 -22.58
#